data_AF-A0A9R0X6Z7-F1
#
_entry.id   AF-A0A9R0X6Z7-F1
#
_cell.length_a   1.000
_cell.length_b   1.000
_cell.length_c   1.000
_cell.angle_alpha   90.00
_cell.angle_beta   90.00
_cell.angle_gamma   90.00
#
_symmetry.space_group_name_H-M   'P 1'
#
loop_
_entity.id
_entity.type
_entity.pdbx_description
1 polymer ?
#
loop_
_entity_poly.entity_id
_entity_poly.type
_entity_poly.pdbx_seq_one_letter_code
_entity_poly.pdbx_strand_id
1 'polypeptide(L)'
;MAEMAVKLKGAADRCNLLEEEDWARRTDLEKAITDAKDARSAMRAAKEELRQAGQIAAGRPFMPRKKFCDPRFAPLDQMWSVEDTYLDLAASAADATKHFRDQKDHEVEKLFWSQFHNPERPLAVENRLAQWAKLNRLSRLAMKYVMGHVWLGRSEPKSYFSLVQQFLDAAPRINAVKRSACIEGARMALARVKTYWAEMESTVVASRDSDKSRVPSEHYFQEVLEGARIIETQCSKDAIL
;
A
#
# COMPACT_ATOMS: atom_id res chain seq x y z
N MET A 1 21.23 27.93 -83.76
CA MET A 1 21.61 28.79 -82.61
C MET A 1 20.54 28.78 -81.51
N ALA A 2 19.25 28.95 -81.83
CA ALA A 2 18.18 28.97 -80.82
C ALA A 2 18.01 27.65 -80.02
N GLU A 3 18.11 26.47 -80.66
CA GLU A 3 17.83 25.19 -79.98
C GLU A 3 18.90 24.76 -78.95
N MET A 4 20.18 25.02 -79.25
CA MET A 4 21.29 24.78 -78.32
C MET A 4 21.20 25.67 -77.07
N ALA A 5 20.76 26.93 -77.24
CA ALA A 5 20.54 27.84 -76.12
C ALA A 5 19.44 27.33 -75.17
N VAL A 6 18.39 26.71 -75.70
CA VAL A 6 17.30 26.12 -74.89
C VAL A 6 17.80 24.91 -74.10
N LYS A 7 18.58 24.00 -74.71
CA LYS A 7 19.11 22.79 -74.04
C LYS A 7 20.12 23.13 -72.95
N LEU A 8 20.99 24.10 -73.18
CA LEU A 8 21.93 24.59 -72.17
C LEU A 8 21.19 25.22 -70.98
N LYS A 9 20.14 26.01 -71.25
CA LYS A 9 19.29 26.56 -70.20
C LYS A 9 18.66 25.47 -69.35
N GLY A 10 18.05 24.45 -69.96
CA GLY A 10 17.45 23.33 -69.21
C GLY A 10 18.46 22.43 -68.48
N ALA A 11 19.73 22.39 -68.88
CA ALA A 11 20.78 21.71 -68.13
C ALA A 11 21.24 22.54 -66.91
N ALA A 12 21.39 23.86 -67.09
CA ALA A 12 21.68 24.77 -65.98
C ALA A 12 20.56 24.75 -64.94
N ASP A 13 19.30 24.78 -65.36
CA ASP A 13 18.15 24.70 -64.46
C ASP A 13 18.15 23.40 -63.62
N ARG A 14 18.58 22.27 -64.21
CA ARG A 14 18.69 20.97 -63.51
C ARG A 14 19.88 20.88 -62.55
N CYS A 15 21.03 21.43 -62.93
CA CYS A 15 22.18 21.53 -62.01
C CYS A 15 21.83 22.35 -60.79
N ASN A 16 21.18 23.51 -61.00
CA ASN A 16 20.68 24.34 -59.91
C ASN A 16 19.73 23.51 -59.02
N LEU A 17 18.80 22.76 -59.62
CA LEU A 17 17.85 21.94 -58.86
C LEU A 17 18.51 20.83 -58.02
N LEU A 18 19.57 20.19 -58.54
CA LEU A 18 20.32 19.16 -57.81
C LEU A 18 21.19 19.74 -56.69
N GLU A 19 21.79 20.92 -56.91
CA GLU A 19 22.54 21.61 -55.86
C GLU A 19 21.61 22.02 -54.70
N GLU A 20 20.39 22.46 -55.02
CA GLU A 20 19.35 22.71 -54.03
C GLU A 20 18.94 21.42 -53.29
N GLU A 21 18.79 20.28 -53.98
CA GLU A 21 18.51 18.99 -53.32
C GLU A 21 19.64 18.52 -52.40
N ASP A 22 20.90 18.62 -52.82
CA ASP A 22 22.04 18.22 -52.01
C ASP A 22 22.19 19.13 -50.77
N TRP A 23 21.88 20.41 -50.93
CA TRP A 23 21.83 21.35 -49.82
C TRP A 23 20.72 20.99 -48.83
N ALA A 24 19.53 20.60 -49.33
CA ALA A 24 18.43 20.13 -48.50
C ALA A 24 18.79 18.86 -47.71
N ARG A 25 19.38 17.85 -48.36
CA ARG A 25 19.78 16.60 -47.70
C ARG A 25 20.82 16.81 -46.61
N ARG A 26 21.79 17.71 -46.81
CA ARG A 26 22.78 18.05 -45.77
C ARG A 26 22.12 18.68 -44.56
N THR A 27 21.17 19.59 -44.80
CA THR A 27 20.38 20.23 -43.74
C THR A 27 19.57 19.19 -42.95
N ASP A 28 18.95 18.23 -43.62
CA ASP A 28 18.21 17.14 -42.98
C ASP A 28 19.11 16.22 -42.15
N LEU A 29 20.31 15.90 -42.65
CA LEU A 29 21.27 15.07 -41.94
C LEU A 29 21.74 15.73 -40.63
N GLU A 30 22.00 17.05 -40.67
CA GLU A 30 22.43 17.82 -39.51
C GLU A 30 21.34 17.89 -38.44
N LYS A 31 20.08 18.01 -38.87
CA LYS A 31 18.91 17.88 -37.99
C LYS A 31 18.85 16.49 -37.33
N ALA A 32 18.97 15.41 -38.11
CA ALA A 32 18.91 14.04 -37.59
C ALA A 32 20.00 13.73 -36.54
N ILE A 33 21.21 14.29 -36.72
CA ILE A 33 22.31 14.16 -35.76
C ILE A 33 21.97 14.85 -34.43
N THR A 34 21.30 15.99 -34.50
CA THR A 34 20.88 16.77 -33.32
C THR A 34 19.81 16.00 -32.54
N ASP A 35 18.79 15.50 -33.23
CA ASP A 35 17.71 14.69 -32.63
C ASP A 35 18.26 13.43 -31.93
N ALA A 36 19.26 12.77 -32.53
CA ALA A 36 19.90 11.59 -31.94
C ALA A 36 20.65 11.89 -30.64
N LYS A 37 21.27 13.08 -30.51
CA LYS A 37 21.95 13.52 -29.28
C LYS A 37 20.94 13.80 -28.16
N ASP A 38 19.80 14.39 -28.50
CA ASP A 38 18.73 14.68 -27.54
C ASP A 38 18.10 13.40 -27.01
N ALA A 39 17.80 12.44 -27.90
CA ALA A 39 17.30 11.12 -27.51
C ALA A 39 18.26 10.39 -26.54
N ARG A 40 19.57 10.44 -26.79
CA ARG A 40 20.57 9.84 -25.90
C ARG A 40 20.60 10.52 -24.53
N SER A 41 20.37 11.83 -24.47
CA SER A 41 20.31 12.58 -23.20
C SER A 41 19.05 12.22 -22.40
N ALA A 42 17.90 12.05 -23.07
CA ALA A 42 16.65 11.58 -22.45
C ALA A 42 16.80 10.17 -21.85
N MET A 43 17.43 9.22 -22.55
CA MET A 43 17.68 7.88 -22.00
C MET A 43 18.51 7.89 -20.72
N ARG A 44 19.51 8.77 -20.64
CA ARG A 44 20.33 8.91 -19.41
C ARG A 44 19.52 9.47 -18.24
N ALA A 45 18.65 10.45 -18.51
CA ALA A 45 17.75 10.98 -17.49
C ALA A 45 16.84 9.88 -16.94
N ALA A 46 16.12 9.17 -17.80
CA ALA A 46 15.22 8.06 -17.41
C ALA A 46 15.92 6.98 -16.56
N LYS A 47 17.18 6.64 -16.87
CA LYS A 47 17.96 5.68 -16.07
C LYS A 47 18.21 6.15 -14.64
N GLU A 48 18.53 7.43 -14.45
CA GLU A 48 18.72 8.02 -13.11
C GLU A 48 17.40 8.06 -12.34
N GLU A 49 16.27 8.23 -13.04
CA GLU A 49 14.97 8.24 -12.43
C GLU A 49 14.60 6.91 -11.79
N LEU A 50 14.83 5.81 -12.52
CA LEU A 50 14.62 4.45 -12.06
C LEU A 50 15.51 4.14 -10.85
N ARG A 51 16.77 4.61 -10.87
CA ARG A 51 17.70 4.45 -9.73
C ARG A 51 17.14 5.07 -8.46
N GLN A 52 16.59 6.28 -8.55
CA GLN A 52 16.01 6.99 -7.40
C GLN A 52 14.70 6.35 -6.93
N ALA A 53 13.84 5.87 -7.83
CA ALA A 53 12.64 5.12 -7.46
C ALA A 53 12.99 3.86 -6.65
N GLY A 54 14.06 3.15 -7.03
CA GLY A 54 14.61 2.04 -6.25
C GLY A 54 15.06 2.44 -4.84
N GLN A 55 15.59 3.66 -4.64
CA GLN A 55 15.97 4.15 -3.30
C GLN A 55 14.76 4.42 -2.40
N ILE A 56 13.66 4.93 -2.98
CA ILE A 56 12.39 5.15 -2.27
C ILE A 56 11.78 3.82 -1.83
N ALA A 57 11.72 2.85 -2.75
CA ALA A 57 11.23 1.50 -2.46
C ALA A 57 12.06 0.80 -1.36
N ALA A 58 13.36 1.10 -1.28
CA ALA A 58 14.25 0.62 -0.23
C ALA A 58 14.18 1.41 1.10
N GLY A 59 13.26 2.38 1.23
CA GLY A 59 13.06 3.18 2.46
C GLY A 59 14.22 4.13 2.78
N ARG A 60 15.09 4.44 1.81
CA ARG A 60 16.21 5.38 2.02
C ARG A 60 15.70 6.82 1.94
N PRO A 61 16.29 7.75 2.72
CA PRO A 61 15.93 9.17 2.62
C PRO A 61 16.27 9.67 1.22
N PHE A 62 15.25 9.92 0.40
CA PHE A 62 15.38 10.55 -0.91
C PHE A 62 14.90 11.99 -0.79
N MET A 63 15.53 12.93 -1.50
CA MET A 63 15.03 14.31 -1.61
C MET A 63 13.91 14.37 -2.66
N PRO A 64 12.63 14.41 -2.26
CA PRO A 64 11.49 14.38 -3.17
C PRO A 64 11.27 15.70 -3.91
N ARG A 65 11.89 16.75 -3.40
CA ARG A 65 11.66 18.14 -3.79
C ARG A 65 12.18 18.50 -5.18
N LYS A 66 13.06 17.70 -5.79
CA LYS A 66 13.75 18.05 -7.06
C LYS A 66 13.15 17.43 -8.31
N LYS A 67 12.33 16.39 -8.17
CA LYS A 67 11.89 15.52 -9.29
C LYS A 67 10.42 15.71 -9.66
N PHE A 68 9.60 16.03 -8.67
CA PHE A 68 8.16 16.22 -8.85
C PHE A 68 7.77 17.66 -9.23
N CYS A 69 8.73 18.58 -9.17
CA CYS A 69 8.59 19.97 -9.59
C CYS A 69 9.28 20.23 -10.95
N ASP A 70 9.83 19.19 -11.60
CA ASP A 70 10.53 19.29 -12.88
C ASP A 70 9.53 19.03 -14.04
N PRO A 71 9.38 19.96 -15.01
CA PRO A 71 8.41 19.86 -16.10
C PRO A 71 8.52 18.57 -16.96
N ARG A 72 9.67 17.88 -16.94
CA ARG A 72 9.92 16.68 -17.73
C ARG A 72 9.21 15.43 -17.22
N PHE A 73 8.65 15.48 -16.02
CA PHE A 73 8.05 14.35 -15.31
C PHE A 73 6.52 14.36 -15.27
N ALA A 74 5.88 15.26 -16.03
CA ALA A 74 4.43 15.30 -16.22
C ALA A 74 3.77 13.94 -16.57
N PRO A 75 4.42 12.97 -17.26
CA PRO A 75 3.82 11.66 -17.51
C PRO A 75 3.59 10.81 -16.25
N LEU A 76 4.40 10.97 -15.18
CA LEU A 76 4.16 10.29 -13.90
C LEU A 76 2.95 10.88 -13.16
N ASP A 77 2.72 12.18 -13.32
CA ASP A 77 1.49 12.84 -12.85
C ASP A 77 0.26 12.25 -13.57
N GLN A 78 0.39 11.98 -14.87
CA GLN A 78 -0.66 11.42 -15.71
C GLN A 78 -0.91 9.91 -15.47
N MET A 79 0.15 9.13 -15.25
CA MET A 79 0.05 7.69 -14.91
C MET A 79 -0.53 7.47 -13.51
N TRP A 80 -0.39 8.45 -12.62
CA TRP A 80 -1.06 8.51 -11.31
C TRP A 80 -2.35 9.33 -11.32
N SER A 81 -2.74 9.87 -12.49
CA SER A 81 -4.05 10.47 -12.75
C SER A 81 -4.93 9.56 -13.59
N VAL A 82 -4.76 8.23 -13.52
CA VAL A 82 -5.86 7.35 -13.89
C VAL A 82 -6.98 7.70 -12.92
N GLU A 83 -8.07 8.22 -13.49
CA GLU A 83 -9.39 8.35 -12.89
C GLU A 83 -9.55 7.20 -11.90
N ASP A 84 -9.69 7.54 -10.61
CA ASP A 84 -10.08 6.64 -9.51
C ASP A 84 -9.05 6.17 -8.48
N THR A 85 -7.78 6.56 -8.52
CA THR A 85 -6.89 6.29 -7.35
C THR A 85 -7.24 7.10 -6.09
N TYR A 86 -8.16 8.07 -6.22
CA TYR A 86 -8.68 8.92 -5.16
C TYR A 86 -10.21 8.84 -5.01
N LEU A 87 -10.87 7.87 -5.67
CA LEU A 87 -12.34 7.72 -5.62
C LEU A 87 -12.87 7.66 -4.18
N ASP A 88 -12.12 7.01 -3.31
CA ASP A 88 -12.50 6.82 -1.92
C ASP A 88 -12.08 7.99 -1.03
N LEU A 89 -11.35 9.00 -1.51
CA LEU A 89 -10.78 10.03 -0.64
C LEU A 89 -11.85 10.99 -0.15
N ALA A 90 -12.78 11.38 -1.02
CA ALA A 90 -13.94 12.16 -0.64
C ALA A 90 -14.83 11.39 0.35
N ALA A 91 -15.02 10.08 0.12
CA ALA A 91 -15.76 9.20 1.02
C ALA A 91 -15.03 9.04 2.37
N SER A 92 -13.72 8.79 2.36
CA SER A 92 -12.84 8.67 3.53
C SER A 92 -12.81 9.97 4.32
N ALA A 93 -12.84 11.11 3.65
CA ALA A 93 -12.93 12.41 4.29
C ALA A 93 -14.28 12.62 4.97
N ALA A 94 -15.39 12.27 4.30
CA ALA A 94 -16.72 12.31 4.91
C ALA A 94 -16.80 11.41 6.15
N ASP A 95 -16.25 10.20 6.08
CA ASP A 95 -16.15 9.27 7.20
C ASP A 95 -15.28 9.82 8.33
N ALA A 96 -14.14 10.43 8.01
CA ALA A 96 -13.27 11.07 8.99
C ALA A 96 -13.96 12.26 9.67
N THR A 97 -14.70 13.10 8.93
CA THR A 97 -15.50 14.19 9.51
C THR A 97 -16.55 13.65 10.48
N LYS A 98 -17.21 12.53 10.15
CA LYS A 98 -18.15 11.87 11.06
C LYS A 98 -17.44 11.34 12.31
N HIS A 99 -16.30 10.68 12.12
CA HIS A 99 -15.52 10.08 13.22
C HIS A 99 -15.01 11.13 14.21
N PHE A 100 -14.48 12.25 13.71
CA PHE A 100 -13.83 13.27 14.54
C PHE A 100 -14.79 14.36 15.06
N ARG A 101 -16.05 14.39 14.65
CA ARG A 101 -17.03 15.45 14.95
C ARG A 101 -17.00 15.93 16.41
N ASP A 102 -16.97 14.99 17.35
CA ASP A 102 -17.09 15.27 18.78
C ASP A 102 -15.76 15.10 19.56
N GLN A 103 -14.65 14.82 18.86
CA GLN A 103 -13.35 14.57 19.48
C GLN A 103 -12.53 15.88 19.60
N LYS A 104 -12.00 16.19 20.79
CA LYS A 104 -11.34 17.50 21.06
C LYS A 104 -9.84 17.57 20.73
N ASP A 105 -9.17 16.44 20.45
CA ASP A 105 -7.70 16.38 20.31
C ASP A 105 -7.20 16.01 18.91
N HIS A 106 -8.05 16.14 17.89
CA HIS A 106 -7.78 15.68 16.53
C HIS A 106 -7.85 16.80 15.48
N GLU A 107 -7.58 18.05 15.88
CA GLU A 107 -7.67 19.22 15.00
C GLU A 107 -6.76 19.13 13.76
N VAL A 108 -5.59 18.51 13.89
CA VAL A 108 -4.66 18.32 12.76
C VAL A 108 -5.20 17.28 11.76
N GLU A 109 -5.84 16.22 12.26
CA GLU A 109 -6.47 15.18 11.44
C GLU A 109 -7.75 15.72 10.77
N LYS A 110 -8.58 16.47 11.52
CA LYS A 110 -9.77 17.17 10.97
C LYS A 110 -9.40 18.13 9.84
N LEU A 111 -8.38 18.97 10.05
CA LEU A 111 -7.89 19.91 9.04
C LEU A 111 -7.32 19.19 7.81
N PHE A 112 -6.64 18.06 8.02
CA PHE A 112 -6.16 17.24 6.91
C PHE A 112 -7.30 16.63 6.09
N TRP A 113 -8.35 16.11 6.73
CA TRP A 113 -9.45 15.45 6.01
C TRP A 113 -10.43 16.44 5.36
N SER A 114 -10.64 17.62 5.96
CA SER A 114 -11.55 18.64 5.41
C SER A 114 -11.14 19.14 4.03
N GLN A 115 -9.84 19.08 3.69
CA GLN A 115 -9.31 19.50 2.39
C GLN A 115 -9.77 18.62 1.21
N PHE A 116 -10.48 17.52 1.47
CA PHE A 116 -10.91 16.55 0.47
C PHE A 116 -12.43 16.46 0.29
N HIS A 117 -13.23 17.30 0.96
CA HIS A 117 -14.70 17.27 0.87
C HIS A 117 -15.26 17.65 -0.51
N ASN A 118 -14.44 18.24 -1.38
CA ASN A 118 -14.88 18.60 -2.73
C ASN A 118 -13.70 18.63 -3.71
N PRO A 119 -13.37 17.51 -4.37
CA PRO A 119 -12.27 17.47 -5.33
C PRO A 119 -12.73 18.02 -6.68
N GLU A 120 -13.19 19.29 -6.74
CA GLU A 120 -13.58 19.92 -8.01
C GLU A 120 -12.39 20.12 -8.96
N ARG A 121 -11.15 19.95 -8.46
CA ARG A 121 -9.92 20.04 -9.26
C ARG A 121 -8.96 18.90 -8.94
N PRO A 122 -8.29 18.33 -9.95
CA PRO A 122 -7.14 17.46 -9.74
C PRO A 122 -6.08 18.15 -8.89
N LEU A 123 -5.65 17.47 -7.82
CA LEU A 123 -4.61 17.98 -6.93
C LEU A 123 -3.27 18.01 -7.66
N ALA A 124 -2.54 19.11 -7.52
CA ALA A 124 -1.15 19.22 -8.00
C ALA A 124 -0.25 18.15 -7.36
N VAL A 125 0.78 17.72 -8.09
CA VAL A 125 1.73 16.66 -7.69
C VAL A 125 2.32 16.89 -6.29
N GLU A 126 2.72 18.11 -5.98
CA GLU A 126 3.28 18.46 -4.65
C GLU A 126 2.28 18.19 -3.52
N ASN A 127 1.01 18.54 -3.74
CA ASN A 127 -0.06 18.30 -2.79
C ASN A 127 -0.30 16.79 -2.63
N ARG A 128 -0.28 16.02 -3.72
CA ARG A 128 -0.42 14.55 -3.65
C ARG A 128 0.67 13.90 -2.80
N LEU A 129 1.92 14.34 -2.94
CA LEU A 129 3.03 13.81 -2.13
C LEU A 129 2.93 14.18 -0.66
N ALA A 130 2.52 15.42 -0.37
CA ALA A 130 2.25 15.85 1.01
C ALA A 130 1.15 15.00 1.65
N GLN A 131 0.12 14.65 0.89
CA GLN A 131 -0.97 13.78 1.33
C GLN A 131 -0.49 12.35 1.58
N TRP A 132 0.28 11.77 0.67
CA TRP A 132 0.90 10.44 0.87
C TRP A 132 1.80 10.40 2.10
N ALA A 133 2.58 11.45 2.34
CA ALA A 133 3.41 11.54 3.54
C ALA A 133 2.54 11.57 4.82
N LYS A 134 1.42 12.31 4.81
CA LYS A 134 0.50 12.37 5.94
C LYS A 134 -0.29 11.06 6.12
N LEU A 135 -0.74 10.41 5.05
CA LEU A 135 -1.40 9.10 5.12
C LEU A 135 -0.47 8.03 5.66
N ASN A 136 0.79 7.99 5.20
CA ASN A 136 1.81 7.11 5.77
C ASN A 136 2.07 7.43 7.25
N ARG A 137 2.07 8.70 7.64
CA ARG A 137 2.18 9.10 9.06
C ARG A 137 1.00 8.58 9.88
N LEU A 138 -0.23 8.71 9.40
CA LEU A 138 -1.44 8.24 10.10
C LEU A 138 -1.47 6.71 10.19
N SER A 139 -1.18 6.02 9.09
CA SER A 139 -1.07 4.55 9.05
C SER A 139 -0.04 4.05 10.07
N ARG A 140 1.11 4.72 10.15
CA ARG A 140 2.14 4.42 11.17
C ARG A 140 1.62 4.59 12.60
N LEU A 141 0.82 5.62 12.89
CA LEU A 141 0.25 5.84 14.21
C LEU A 141 -0.79 4.76 14.56
N ALA A 142 -1.65 4.40 13.61
CA ALA A 142 -2.63 3.32 13.78
C ALA A 142 -1.93 1.97 14.03
N MET A 143 -0.89 1.64 13.24
CA MET A 143 -0.08 0.44 13.46
C MET A 143 0.58 0.45 14.84
N LYS A 144 1.12 1.58 15.31
CA LYS A 144 1.67 1.70 16.67
C LYS A 144 0.61 1.48 17.75
N TYR A 145 -0.59 2.04 17.57
CA TYR A 145 -1.70 1.84 18.50
C TYR A 145 -2.09 0.36 18.61
N VAL A 146 -2.29 -0.31 17.47
CA VAL A 146 -2.58 -1.75 17.43
C VAL A 146 -1.45 -2.53 18.10
N MET A 147 -0.19 -2.25 17.76
CA MET A 147 0.94 -2.93 18.39
C MET A 147 1.00 -2.71 19.91
N GLY A 148 0.68 -1.52 20.41
CA GLY A 148 0.60 -1.27 21.85
C GLY A 148 -0.46 -2.10 22.58
N HIS A 149 -1.55 -2.46 21.90
CA HIS A 149 -2.62 -3.30 22.46
C HIS A 149 -2.34 -4.79 22.30
N VAL A 150 -1.77 -5.21 21.18
CA VAL A 150 -1.46 -6.63 20.93
C VAL A 150 -0.17 -7.05 21.65
N TRP A 151 0.76 -6.12 21.93
CA TRP A 151 2.03 -6.37 22.64
C TRP A 151 2.15 -5.54 23.91
N LEU A 152 1.64 -6.07 25.01
CA LEU A 152 1.94 -5.53 26.33
C LEU A 152 3.43 -5.75 26.65
N GLY A 153 4.17 -4.68 26.92
CA GLY A 153 5.55 -4.71 27.44
C GLY A 153 6.70 -4.72 26.40
N ARG A 154 6.44 -4.66 25.09
CA ARG A 154 7.51 -4.47 24.10
C ARG A 154 7.89 -3.00 23.97
N SER A 155 9.18 -2.74 23.75
CA SER A 155 9.65 -1.39 23.49
C SER A 155 9.07 -0.83 22.19
N GLU A 156 8.73 0.46 22.22
CA GLU A 156 8.20 1.17 21.06
C GLU A 156 9.19 1.07 19.88
N PRO A 157 8.71 0.69 18.67
CA PRO A 157 9.59 0.57 17.52
C PRO A 157 10.20 1.92 17.15
N LYS A 158 11.54 1.95 17.12
CA LYS A 158 12.36 3.16 16.85
C LYS A 158 12.36 3.57 15.37
N SER A 159 11.89 2.71 14.47
CA SER A 159 11.85 2.97 13.02
C SER A 159 10.59 2.40 12.38
N TYR A 160 10.24 2.90 11.18
CA TYR A 160 9.11 2.37 10.41
C TYR A 160 9.33 0.91 10.00
N PHE A 161 10.53 0.56 9.56
CA PHE A 161 10.88 -0.83 9.23
C PHE A 161 10.70 -1.74 10.45
N SER A 162 11.20 -1.33 11.62
CA SER A 162 11.00 -2.07 12.85
C SER A 162 9.51 -2.25 13.16
N LEU A 163 8.70 -1.19 13.05
CA LEU A 163 7.24 -1.26 13.26
C LEU A 163 6.57 -2.26 12.30
N VAL A 164 6.91 -2.23 11.00
CA VAL A 164 6.39 -3.19 10.02
C VAL A 164 6.77 -4.61 10.39
N GLN A 165 8.02 -4.86 10.77
CA GLN A 165 8.46 -6.19 11.23
C GLN A 165 7.66 -6.64 12.46
N GLN A 166 7.47 -5.78 13.47
CA GLN A 166 6.65 -6.14 14.64
C GLN A 166 5.19 -6.43 14.27
N PHE A 167 4.65 -5.72 13.28
CA PHE A 167 3.29 -5.92 12.79
C PHE A 167 3.15 -7.23 12.00
N LEU A 168 4.17 -7.61 11.22
CA LEU A 168 4.20 -8.91 10.53
C LEU A 168 4.31 -10.08 11.53
N ASP A 169 5.03 -9.88 12.64
CA ASP A 169 5.09 -10.84 13.75
C ASP A 169 3.75 -10.98 14.50
N ALA A 170 2.75 -10.12 14.24
CA ALA A 170 1.47 -10.09 14.96
C ALA A 170 0.68 -11.38 14.85
N ALA A 171 0.60 -11.94 13.64
CA ALA A 171 -0.24 -13.11 13.36
C ALA A 171 0.16 -14.35 14.19
N PRO A 172 1.44 -14.76 14.26
CA PRO A 172 1.87 -15.84 15.15
C PRO A 172 1.46 -15.67 16.61
N ARG A 173 1.50 -14.45 17.16
CA ARG A 173 1.13 -14.21 18.57
C ARG A 173 -0.35 -14.19 18.82
N ILE A 174 -1.13 -13.59 17.91
CA ILE A 174 -2.58 -13.68 17.96
C ILE A 174 -3.02 -15.15 17.96
N ASN A 175 -2.35 -15.99 17.15
CA ASN A 175 -2.59 -17.43 17.15
C ASN A 175 -2.19 -18.11 18.46
N ALA A 176 -1.09 -17.68 19.10
CA ALA A 176 -0.70 -18.19 20.42
C ALA A 176 -1.74 -17.83 21.51
N VAL A 177 -2.23 -16.59 21.53
CA VAL A 177 -3.28 -16.15 22.46
C VAL A 177 -4.57 -16.94 22.24
N LYS A 178 -5.00 -17.12 20.99
CA LYS A 178 -6.16 -17.96 20.65
C LYS A 178 -6.01 -19.39 21.17
N ARG A 179 -4.83 -19.99 21.00
CA ARG A 179 -4.54 -21.34 21.49
C ARG A 179 -4.57 -21.41 23.02
N SER A 180 -3.98 -20.42 23.70
CA SER A 180 -3.99 -20.33 25.17
C SER A 180 -5.41 -20.23 25.72
N ALA A 181 -6.23 -19.32 25.18
CA ALA A 181 -7.62 -19.16 25.59
C ALA A 181 -8.45 -20.44 25.36
N CYS A 182 -8.21 -21.16 24.25
CA CYS A 182 -8.84 -22.45 23.97
C CYS A 182 -8.46 -23.52 25.01
N ILE A 183 -7.17 -23.59 25.38
CA ILE A 183 -6.68 -24.54 26.39
C ILE A 183 -7.29 -24.23 27.75
N GLU A 184 -7.26 -22.98 28.22
CA GLU A 184 -7.84 -22.61 29.51
C GLU A 184 -9.36 -22.85 29.55
N GLY A 185 -10.09 -22.49 28.48
CA GLY A 185 -11.51 -22.79 28.37
C GLY A 185 -11.81 -24.29 28.48
N ALA A 186 -11.01 -25.12 27.80
CA ALA A 186 -11.12 -26.57 27.90
C ALA A 186 -10.81 -27.09 29.33
N ARG A 187 -9.78 -26.54 29.99
CA ARG A 187 -9.44 -26.90 31.39
C ARG A 187 -10.60 -26.60 32.33
N MET A 188 -11.19 -25.40 32.23
CA MET A 188 -12.32 -25.00 33.06
C MET A 188 -13.55 -25.88 32.81
N ALA A 189 -13.87 -26.17 31.56
CA ALA A 189 -14.99 -27.04 31.20
C ALA A 189 -14.80 -28.46 31.77
N LEU A 190 -13.62 -29.06 31.59
CA LEU A 190 -13.31 -30.40 32.09
C LEU A 190 -13.33 -30.45 33.63
N ALA A 191 -12.82 -29.42 34.31
CA ALA A 191 -12.89 -29.33 35.76
C ALA A 191 -14.33 -29.34 36.27
N ARG A 192 -15.25 -28.63 35.61
CA ARG A 192 -16.69 -28.63 35.94
C ARG A 192 -17.37 -29.96 35.66
N VAL A 193 -16.96 -30.70 34.62
CA VAL A 193 -17.49 -32.07 34.40
C VAL A 193 -17.05 -32.99 35.54
N LYS A 194 -15.78 -32.89 35.96
CA LYS A 194 -15.20 -33.68 37.05
C LYS A 194 -15.87 -33.46 38.41
N THR A 195 -16.54 -32.32 38.64
CA THR A 195 -17.29 -32.11 39.90
C THR A 195 -18.53 -33.01 40.00
N TYR A 196 -19.09 -33.46 38.88
CA TYR A 196 -20.25 -34.35 38.85
C TYR A 196 -19.89 -35.80 38.52
N TRP A 197 -18.82 -36.02 37.75
CA TRP A 197 -18.40 -37.35 37.27
C TRP A 197 -16.91 -37.59 37.52
N ALA A 198 -16.54 -37.83 38.78
CA ALA A 198 -15.14 -37.90 39.21
C ALA A 198 -14.34 -39.02 38.52
N GLU A 199 -14.98 -40.16 38.22
CA GLU A 199 -14.34 -41.35 37.63
C GLU A 199 -14.10 -41.22 36.10
N MET A 200 -14.73 -40.26 35.42
CA MET A 200 -14.67 -40.12 33.97
C MET A 200 -13.28 -39.61 33.50
N GLU A 201 -12.61 -40.29 32.58
CA GLU A 201 -11.29 -39.86 32.09
C GLU A 201 -11.39 -38.68 31.10
N SER A 202 -10.60 -37.61 31.30
CA SER A 202 -10.69 -36.39 30.47
C SER A 202 -10.22 -36.60 29.03
N THR A 203 -9.28 -37.51 28.81
CA THR A 203 -8.78 -37.93 27.49
C THR A 203 -9.87 -38.63 26.69
N VAL A 204 -10.68 -39.47 27.33
CA VAL A 204 -11.84 -40.16 26.72
C VAL A 204 -12.90 -39.14 26.29
N VAL A 205 -13.18 -38.13 27.11
CA VAL A 205 -14.11 -37.04 26.78
C VAL A 205 -13.61 -36.18 25.60
N ALA A 206 -12.30 -35.94 25.51
CA ALA A 206 -11.70 -35.14 24.45
C ALA A 206 -11.51 -35.92 23.12
N SER A 207 -11.62 -37.25 23.15
CA SER A 207 -11.43 -38.10 21.97
C SER A 207 -12.72 -38.23 21.16
N ARG A 208 -12.62 -38.09 19.83
CA ARG A 208 -13.77 -38.01 18.91
C ARG A 208 -14.52 -39.34 18.74
N ASP A 209 -13.89 -40.48 19.01
CA ASP A 209 -14.38 -41.82 18.66
C ASP A 209 -14.13 -42.87 19.77
N SER A 210 -14.38 -42.53 21.05
CA SER A 210 -14.21 -43.52 22.12
C SER A 210 -15.25 -44.65 22.09
N ASP A 211 -16.40 -44.47 21.42
CA ASP A 211 -17.43 -45.51 21.29
C ASP A 211 -18.38 -45.23 20.11
N LYS A 212 -18.54 -46.19 19.18
CA LYS A 212 -19.40 -46.08 17.98
C LYS A 212 -20.90 -45.99 18.31
N SER A 213 -21.29 -46.29 19.54
CA SER A 213 -22.69 -46.25 19.99
C SER A 213 -23.14 -44.85 20.45
N ARG A 214 -22.21 -43.89 20.57
CA ARG A 214 -22.49 -42.53 21.07
C ARG A 214 -22.90 -41.58 19.95
N VAL A 215 -23.84 -40.69 20.27
CA VAL A 215 -24.22 -39.56 19.40
C VAL A 215 -23.01 -38.63 19.26
N PRO A 216 -22.69 -38.13 18.05
CA PRO A 216 -21.59 -37.21 17.84
C PRO A 216 -21.67 -35.98 18.75
N SER A 217 -20.54 -35.51 19.26
CA SER A 217 -20.49 -34.38 20.20
C SER A 217 -21.04 -33.09 19.59
N GLU A 218 -20.95 -32.96 18.27
CA GLU A 218 -21.49 -31.86 17.49
C GLU A 218 -23.00 -31.67 17.70
N HIS A 219 -23.75 -32.73 18.01
CA HIS A 219 -25.19 -32.66 18.29
C HIS A 219 -25.50 -31.76 19.50
N TYR A 220 -24.61 -31.72 20.49
CA TYR A 220 -24.80 -30.97 21.73
C TYR A 220 -24.24 -29.55 21.67
N PHE A 221 -23.58 -29.13 20.59
CA PHE A 221 -22.89 -27.85 20.53
C PHE A 221 -23.81 -26.64 20.75
N GLN A 222 -25.05 -26.69 20.25
CA GLN A 222 -26.01 -25.62 20.48
C GLN A 222 -26.50 -25.59 21.93
N GLU A 223 -26.71 -26.75 22.54
CA GLU A 223 -27.14 -26.85 23.94
C GLU A 223 -26.08 -26.32 24.92
N VAL A 224 -24.79 -26.51 24.59
CA VAL A 224 -23.67 -26.09 25.46
C VAL A 224 -23.13 -24.70 25.12
N LEU A 225 -23.58 -24.06 24.03
CA LEU A 225 -23.01 -22.80 23.54
C LEU A 225 -23.10 -21.68 24.59
N GLU A 226 -24.24 -21.56 25.25
CA GLU A 226 -24.45 -20.53 26.28
C GLU A 226 -23.54 -20.77 27.50
N GLY A 227 -23.38 -22.03 27.90
CA GLY A 227 -22.42 -22.42 28.93
C GLY A 227 -20.97 -22.14 28.53
N ALA A 228 -20.61 -22.38 27.27
CA ALA A 228 -19.28 -22.11 26.74
C ALA A 228 -18.95 -20.60 26.75
N ARG A 229 -19.92 -19.73 26.44
CA ARG A 229 -19.75 -18.27 26.54
C ARG A 229 -19.47 -17.83 27.98
N ILE A 230 -20.13 -18.43 28.96
CA ILE A 230 -19.89 -18.13 30.38
C ILE A 230 -18.49 -18.57 30.80
N ILE A 231 -17.98 -19.68 30.26
CA ILE A 231 -16.61 -20.13 30.52
C ILE A 231 -15.59 -19.18 29.84
N GLU A 232 -15.89 -18.73 28.62
CA GLU A 232 -15.03 -17.81 27.87
C GLU A 232 -14.75 -16.51 28.64
N THR A 233 -15.75 -15.95 29.34
CA THR A 233 -15.57 -14.72 30.14
C THR A 233 -14.68 -14.90 31.36
N GLN A 234 -14.45 -16.15 31.78
CA GLN A 234 -13.60 -16.50 32.92
C GLN A 234 -12.16 -16.86 32.50
N CYS A 235 -11.92 -17.02 31.20
CA CYS A 235 -10.61 -17.33 30.66
C CYS A 235 -9.74 -16.06 30.63
N SER A 236 -8.55 -16.11 31.25
CA SER A 236 -7.56 -15.04 31.10
C SER A 236 -7.04 -15.02 29.66
N LYS A 237 -7.32 -13.93 28.94
CA LYS A 237 -6.87 -13.72 27.55
C LYS A 237 -5.46 -13.10 27.48
N ASP A 238 -4.92 -12.72 28.63
CA ASP A 238 -3.64 -12.00 28.74
C ASP A 238 -2.45 -12.94 29.04
N ALA A 239 -2.72 -14.18 29.46
CA ALA A 239 -1.69 -15.18 29.75
C ALA A 239 -1.44 -16.07 28.51
N ILE A 240 -0.21 -16.08 28.01
CA ILE A 240 0.25 -17.04 27.00
C ILE A 240 0.79 -18.27 27.73
N LEU A 241 0.10 -19.40 27.61
CA LEU A 241 0.55 -20.73 28.08
C LEU A 241 1.72 -21.28 27.24
#